data_AF-A0AAV1CPR4-F1
#
_entry.id   AF-A0AAV1CPR4-F1
#
_cell.length_a   1.000
_cell.length_b   1.000
_cell.length_c   1.000
_cell.angle_alpha   90.00
_cell.angle_beta   90.00
_cell.angle_gamma   90.00
#
_symmetry.space_group_name_H-M   'P 1'
#
loop_
_entity.id
_entity.type
_entity.pdbx_description
1 polymer ?
#
loop_
_entity_poly.entity_id
_entity_poly.type
_entity_poly.pdbx_seq_one_letter_code
_entity_poly.pdbx_strand_id
1 'polypeptide(L)'
;MVDHVKVFILHLQLKSLICGCPLDNPLANWKSSSLAQSEKRSASDLSLASFGSEVALGSGVPCKIAFSGAGPRDIHVIPISREISGKLFLVERHPLHSRKGVVIAIAPLAGLNPKIDENHPTWLHLLLREFQPRFHSTDRYRKVESGSSIPVAQGRWTLGFSDADVCQAAYSRILEETRKQRSFVESLITPLLEFPGNN
;
A
#
# COMPACT_ATOMS: atom_id res chain seq x y z
N MET A 1 -2.20 -19.28 8.59
CA MET A 1 -2.40 -17.91 9.13
C MET A 1 -3.01 -16.94 8.12
N VAL A 2 -2.40 -16.74 6.94
CA VAL A 2 -2.98 -15.91 5.85
C VAL A 2 -4.38 -16.41 5.46
N ASP A 3 -4.59 -17.72 5.42
CA ASP A 3 -5.90 -18.28 5.06
C ASP A 3 -6.96 -18.11 6.14
N HIS A 4 -6.58 -18.05 7.43
CA HIS A 4 -7.52 -17.73 8.50
C HIS A 4 -7.99 -16.28 8.44
N VAL A 5 -7.10 -15.34 8.10
CA VAL A 5 -7.48 -13.92 7.89
C VAL A 5 -8.41 -13.78 6.68
N LYS A 6 -8.14 -14.51 5.59
CA LYS A 6 -9.03 -14.53 4.42
C LYS A 6 -10.41 -15.09 4.78
N VAL A 7 -10.46 -16.21 5.50
CA VAL A 7 -11.71 -16.85 5.95
C VAL A 7 -12.47 -15.93 6.91
N PHE A 8 -11.79 -15.24 7.82
CA PHE A 8 -12.40 -14.29 8.74
C PHE A 8 -12.99 -13.07 8.02
N ILE A 9 -12.26 -12.49 7.06
CA ILE A 9 -12.77 -11.38 6.24
C ILE A 9 -13.96 -11.83 5.40
N LEU A 10 -13.86 -13.01 4.76
CA LEU A 10 -14.96 -13.59 3.98
C LEU A 10 -16.18 -13.84 4.84
N HIS A 11 -16.00 -14.35 6.06
CA HIS A 11 -17.06 -14.58 7.03
C HIS A 11 -17.76 -13.28 7.42
N LEU A 12 -17.00 -12.23 7.75
CA LEU A 12 -17.56 -10.90 8.07
C LEU A 12 -18.34 -10.31 6.89
N GLN A 13 -17.81 -10.44 5.67
CA GLN A 13 -18.46 -9.96 4.44
C GLN A 13 -19.75 -10.74 4.14
N LEU A 14 -19.73 -12.07 4.26
CA LEU A 14 -20.92 -12.92 4.11
C LEU A 14 -21.97 -12.61 5.16
N LYS A 15 -21.57 -12.40 6.42
CA LYS A 15 -22.47 -12.05 7.51
C LYS A 15 -23.15 -10.70 7.27
N SER A 16 -22.41 -9.72 6.75
CA SER A 16 -22.97 -8.43 6.31
C SER A 16 -23.98 -8.59 5.17
N LEU A 17 -23.67 -9.41 4.17
CA LEU A 17 -24.54 -9.64 3.02
C LEU A 17 -25.84 -10.37 3.42
N ILE A 18 -25.75 -11.38 4.28
CA ILE A 18 -26.88 -12.21 4.70
C ILE A 18 -27.79 -11.46 5.68
N CYS A 19 -27.22 -10.66 6.58
CA CYS A 19 -27.98 -10.02 7.66
C CYS A 19 -28.68 -8.72 7.24
N GLY A 20 -28.42 -8.19 6.02
CA GLY A 20 -29.04 -6.96 5.49
C GLY A 20 -28.69 -5.67 6.25
N CYS A 21 -28.00 -5.78 7.39
CA CYS A 21 -27.49 -4.65 8.15
C CYS A 21 -26.25 -4.10 7.43
N PRO A 22 -26.19 -2.79 7.13
CA PRO A 22 -24.93 -2.14 6.81
C PRO A 22 -24.06 -2.38 8.03
N LEU A 23 -22.99 -3.16 7.86
CA LEU A 23 -22.03 -3.41 8.91
C LEU A 23 -21.51 -2.03 9.32
N ASP A 24 -21.92 -1.52 10.49
CA ASP A 24 -21.30 -0.35 11.09
C ASP A 24 -19.81 -0.64 11.08
N ASN A 25 -19.11 0.05 10.18
CA ASN A 25 -17.86 -0.40 9.61
C ASN A 25 -16.92 -0.83 10.76
N PRO A 26 -16.68 -2.13 11.00
CA PRO A 26 -15.88 -2.57 12.14
C PRO A 26 -14.45 -2.04 11.99
N LEU A 27 -14.04 -1.83 10.73
CA LEU A 27 -12.82 -1.12 10.37
C LEU A 27 -12.84 0.37 10.78
N ALA A 28 -13.98 1.04 10.77
CA ALA A 28 -14.13 2.40 11.32
C ALA A 28 -14.06 2.39 12.86
N ASN A 29 -14.70 1.44 13.54
CA ASN A 29 -14.57 1.29 15.00
C ASN A 29 -13.13 0.94 15.42
N TRP A 30 -12.40 0.15 14.63
CA TRP A 30 -10.97 -0.10 14.85
C TRP A 30 -10.11 1.14 14.63
N LYS A 31 -10.37 1.93 13.57
CA LYS A 31 -9.73 3.24 13.37
C LYS A 31 -9.98 4.16 14.57
N SER A 32 -11.19 4.17 15.13
CA SER A 32 -11.51 4.99 16.32
C SER A 32 -10.75 4.55 17.57
N SER A 33 -10.60 3.24 17.78
CA SER A 33 -9.85 2.70 18.94
C SER A 33 -8.35 2.94 18.87
N SER A 34 -7.77 2.97 17.67
CA SER A 34 -6.34 3.27 17.48
C SER A 34 -6.06 4.77 17.46
N LEU A 35 -7.00 5.58 16.95
CA LEU A 35 -6.95 7.05 17.03
C LEU A 35 -7.01 7.55 18.48
N ALA A 36 -7.70 6.82 19.37
CA ALA A 36 -7.88 7.20 20.77
C ALA A 36 -6.61 7.03 21.65
N GLN A 37 -5.55 6.37 21.16
CA GLN A 37 -4.35 6.11 21.97
C GLN A 37 -3.13 6.97 21.62
N SER A 38 -3.25 8.00 20.78
CA SER A 38 -2.09 8.86 20.49
C SER A 38 -2.47 10.31 20.23
N GLU A 39 -3.00 10.98 21.25
CA GLU A 39 -2.95 12.45 21.37
C GLU A 39 -1.53 12.92 21.70
N LYS A 40 -0.61 12.77 20.74
CA LYS A 40 0.63 13.55 20.68
C LYS A 40 0.89 13.92 19.24
N ARG A 41 0.07 14.86 18.77
CA ARG A 41 0.14 15.44 17.42
C ARG A 41 1.46 16.17 17.27
N SER A 42 2.39 15.58 16.51
CA SER A 42 3.51 16.31 15.95
C SER A 42 3.26 16.47 14.46
N ALA A 43 3.49 17.67 13.92
CA ALA A 43 3.23 18.07 12.53
C ALA A 43 4.14 17.37 11.49
N SER A 44 4.65 16.18 11.81
CA SER A 44 5.69 15.46 11.07
C SER A 44 5.32 14.00 10.79
N ASP A 45 4.07 13.60 11.05
CA ASP A 45 3.60 12.23 10.81
C ASP A 45 3.41 11.98 9.31
N LEU A 46 4.46 11.48 8.66
CA LEU A 46 4.48 11.04 7.26
C LEU A 46 3.31 10.10 6.92
N SER A 47 2.76 9.37 7.89
CA SER A 47 1.61 8.50 7.70
C SER A 47 0.33 9.23 7.28
N LEU A 48 0.19 10.52 7.63
CA LEU A 48 -0.97 11.35 7.27
C LEU A 48 -0.81 12.08 5.94
N ALA A 49 0.39 12.05 5.35
CA ALA A 49 0.64 12.72 4.09
C ALA A 49 -0.27 12.20 2.97
N SER A 50 -0.73 13.14 2.14
CA SER A 50 -1.53 12.92 0.94
C SER A 50 -0.75 13.37 -0.30
N PHE A 51 -1.29 13.08 -1.49
CA PHE A 51 -0.74 13.61 -2.74
C PHE A 51 -0.64 15.14 -2.66
N GLY A 52 0.50 15.69 -3.09
CA GLY A 52 0.79 17.12 -3.02
C GLY A 52 1.26 17.64 -1.66
N SER A 53 1.26 16.81 -0.61
CA SER A 53 1.78 17.22 0.70
C SER A 53 3.31 17.38 0.68
N GLU A 54 3.82 18.40 1.37
CA GLU A 54 5.24 18.55 1.62
C GLU A 54 5.67 17.62 2.77
N VAL A 55 6.69 16.83 2.53
CA VAL A 55 7.23 15.85 3.48
C VAL A 55 8.75 15.99 3.60
N ALA A 56 9.28 15.67 4.78
CA ALA A 56 10.72 15.60 4.97
C ALA A 56 11.28 14.40 4.20
N LEU A 57 12.34 14.61 3.42
CA LEU A 57 12.98 13.54 2.64
C LEU A 57 13.71 12.52 3.53
N GLY A 58 14.12 12.93 4.73
CA GLY A 58 14.54 12.04 5.82
C GLY A 58 15.40 10.85 5.38
N SER A 59 14.93 9.64 5.68
CA SER A 59 15.53 8.34 5.32
C SER A 59 15.05 7.78 3.97
N GLY A 60 14.49 8.63 3.11
CA GLY A 60 14.03 8.23 1.79
C GLY A 60 15.16 7.80 0.89
N VAL A 61 14.95 6.73 0.11
CA VAL A 61 15.97 6.19 -0.79
C VAL A 61 15.86 6.89 -2.16
N PRO A 62 16.92 7.54 -2.65
CA PRO A 62 16.90 8.22 -3.93
C PRO A 62 16.82 7.20 -5.09
N CYS A 63 15.99 7.47 -6.08
CA CYS A 63 15.81 6.65 -7.26
C CYS A 63 15.23 7.45 -8.43
N LYS A 64 15.10 6.80 -9.58
CA LYS A 64 14.52 7.35 -10.80
C LYS A 64 13.25 6.61 -11.15
N ILE A 65 12.23 7.33 -11.62
CA ILE A 65 11.02 6.76 -12.20
C ILE A 65 10.76 7.38 -13.57
N ALA A 66 10.30 6.56 -14.51
CA ALA A 66 9.79 7.05 -15.80
C ALA A 66 8.28 6.83 -15.86
N PHE A 67 7.54 7.88 -16.20
CA PHE A 67 6.11 7.79 -16.50
C PHE A 67 5.90 7.76 -18.01
N SER A 68 4.83 7.12 -18.48
CA SER A 68 4.50 7.10 -19.90
C SER A 68 4.40 8.53 -20.45
N GLY A 69 5.21 8.86 -21.47
CA GLY A 69 5.20 10.19 -22.09
C GLY A 69 5.98 11.28 -21.35
N ALA A 70 6.69 10.95 -20.26
CA ALA A 70 7.60 11.86 -19.56
C ALA A 70 9.00 11.25 -19.45
N GLY A 71 10.03 12.11 -19.45
CA GLY A 71 11.40 11.68 -19.17
C GLY A 71 11.57 11.13 -17.75
N PRO A 72 12.70 10.45 -17.46
CA PRO A 72 13.01 9.96 -16.13
C PRO A 72 13.09 11.11 -15.12
N ARG A 73 12.48 10.94 -13.95
CA ARG A 73 12.48 11.92 -12.85
C ARG A 73 13.22 11.37 -11.65
N ASP A 74 14.03 12.21 -11.01
CA ASP A 74 14.68 11.92 -9.73
C ASP A 74 13.68 12.08 -8.58
N ILE A 75 13.45 11.00 -7.86
CA ILE A 75 12.48 10.91 -6.76
C ILE A 75 13.10 10.18 -5.57
N HIS A 76 12.43 10.24 -4.42
CA HIS A 76 12.76 9.47 -3.23
C HIS A 76 11.60 8.53 -2.91
N VAL A 77 11.94 7.30 -2.55
CA VAL A 77 10.98 6.29 -2.12
C VAL A 77 11.01 6.20 -0.59
N ILE A 78 9.84 6.33 0.02
CA ILE A 78 9.70 6.31 1.47
C ILE A 78 8.58 5.32 1.86
N PRO A 79 8.91 4.08 2.22
CA PRO A 79 7.95 3.17 2.84
C PRO A 79 7.75 3.55 4.30
N ILE A 80 6.50 3.54 4.76
CA ILE A 80 6.16 3.72 6.16
C ILE A 80 4.94 2.88 6.54
N SER A 81 5.04 2.24 7.70
CA SER A 81 3.93 1.56 8.36
C SER A 81 3.61 2.25 9.69
N ARG A 82 2.32 2.43 9.95
CA ARG A 82 1.79 2.92 11.23
C ARG A 82 0.51 2.15 11.51
N GLU A 83 0.54 1.33 12.56
CA GLU A 83 -0.61 0.51 12.98
C GLU A 83 -1.12 -0.34 11.80
N ILE A 84 -2.40 -0.19 11.43
CA ILE A 84 -3.04 -0.89 10.29
C ILE A 84 -2.73 -0.26 8.94
N SER A 85 -2.14 0.95 8.89
CA SER A 85 -1.91 1.70 7.66
C SER A 85 -0.45 1.60 7.23
N GLY A 86 -0.22 1.05 6.04
CA GLY A 86 1.09 1.05 5.39
C GLY A 86 1.02 1.76 4.04
N LYS A 87 1.90 2.73 3.83
CA LYS A 87 1.99 3.52 2.61
C LYS A 87 3.43 3.55 2.09
N LEU A 88 3.56 3.53 0.78
CA LEU A 88 4.78 3.83 0.04
C LEU A 88 4.59 5.18 -0.64
N PHE A 89 5.45 6.14 -0.31
CA PHE A 89 5.45 7.45 -0.95
C PHE A 89 6.52 7.53 -2.03
N LEU A 90 6.15 8.06 -3.20
CA LEU A 90 7.09 8.60 -4.17
C LEU A 90 7.12 10.12 -4.00
N VAL A 91 8.30 10.66 -3.71
CA VAL A 91 8.49 12.05 -3.33
C VAL A 91 9.46 12.73 -4.30
N GLU A 92 9.00 13.79 -4.95
CA GLU A 92 9.86 14.63 -5.79
C GLU A 92 10.54 15.68 -4.91
N ARG A 93 11.85 15.86 -5.09
CA ARG A 93 12.63 16.78 -4.26
C ARG A 93 12.25 18.23 -4.56
N HIS A 94 12.07 19.04 -3.51
CA HIS A 94 11.75 20.45 -3.69
C HIS A 94 12.98 21.21 -4.26
N PRO A 95 12.83 22.03 -5.31
CA PRO A 95 13.96 22.71 -5.96
C PRO A 95 14.71 23.66 -5.02
N LEU A 96 13.98 24.30 -4.09
CA LEU A 96 14.55 25.28 -3.14
C LEU A 96 14.95 24.67 -1.79
N HIS A 97 14.49 23.46 -1.46
CA HIS A 97 14.67 22.88 -0.14
C HIS A 97 15.19 21.44 -0.24
N SER A 98 16.49 21.27 -0.06
CA SER A 98 17.18 19.97 -0.20
C SER A 98 16.70 18.87 0.73
N ARG A 99 16.06 19.22 1.86
CA ARG A 99 15.57 18.28 2.88
C ARG A 99 14.07 18.00 2.81
N LYS A 100 13.37 18.64 1.87
CA LYS A 100 11.92 18.52 1.73
C LYS A 100 11.56 18.10 0.31
N GLY A 101 10.42 17.47 0.16
CA GLY A 101 9.89 17.07 -1.13
C GLY A 101 8.38 16.99 -1.11
N VAL A 102 7.80 16.85 -2.29
CA VAL A 102 6.36 16.80 -2.50
C VAL A 102 5.97 15.38 -2.89
N VAL A 103 4.94 14.85 -2.24
CA VAL A 103 4.40 13.54 -2.58
C VAL A 103 3.73 13.58 -3.94
N ILE A 104 4.26 12.85 -4.92
CA ILE A 104 3.73 12.75 -6.28
C ILE A 104 2.97 11.45 -6.56
N ALA A 105 3.16 10.43 -5.73
CA ALA A 105 2.37 9.20 -5.81
C ALA A 105 2.37 8.46 -4.47
N ILE A 106 1.33 7.67 -4.25
CA ILE A 106 1.14 6.85 -3.05
C ILE A 106 0.69 5.46 -3.48
N ALA A 107 1.31 4.43 -2.92
CA ALA A 107 0.82 3.05 -3.03
C ALA A 107 0.59 2.47 -1.62
N PRO A 108 -0.46 1.67 -1.40
CA PRO A 108 -0.59 0.92 -0.15
C PRO A 108 0.52 -0.16 -0.07
N LEU A 109 1.17 -0.30 1.09
CA LEU A 109 2.11 -1.41 1.32
C LEU A 109 1.37 -2.75 1.35
N ALA A 110 0.13 -2.74 1.84
CA ALA A 110 -0.77 -3.88 1.75
C ALA A 110 -1.09 -4.18 0.28
N GLY A 111 -0.61 -5.32 -0.21
CA GLY A 111 -0.81 -5.76 -1.59
C GLY A 111 0.26 -5.28 -2.58
N LEU A 112 1.28 -4.56 -2.12
CA LEU A 112 2.47 -4.27 -2.92
C LEU A 112 3.31 -5.54 -3.08
N ASN A 113 3.72 -5.84 -4.31
CA ASN A 113 4.64 -6.95 -4.59
C ASN A 113 5.94 -6.40 -5.19
N PRO A 114 6.95 -6.10 -4.35
CA PRO A 114 8.26 -5.65 -4.82
C PRO A 114 9.04 -6.83 -5.42
N LYS A 115 9.66 -6.64 -6.58
CA LYS A 115 10.55 -7.61 -7.23
C LYS A 115 11.72 -6.89 -7.90
N ILE A 116 12.94 -7.32 -7.61
CA ILE A 116 14.14 -6.84 -8.33
C ILE A 116 14.18 -7.50 -9.71
N ASP A 117 14.49 -6.73 -10.75
CA ASP A 117 14.60 -7.27 -12.10
C ASP A 117 15.82 -8.20 -12.21
N GLU A 118 15.63 -9.34 -12.88
CA GLU A 118 16.64 -10.39 -13.01
C GLU A 118 17.78 -9.99 -13.96
N ASN A 119 17.48 -9.16 -14.97
CA ASN A 119 18.44 -8.68 -15.95
C ASN A 119 19.07 -7.35 -15.52
N HIS A 120 18.36 -6.57 -14.71
CA HIS A 120 18.76 -5.24 -14.25
C HIS A 120 18.68 -5.16 -12.72
N PRO A 121 19.76 -5.53 -11.98
CA PRO A 121 19.73 -5.57 -10.52
C PRO A 121 19.54 -4.18 -9.86
N THR A 122 19.72 -3.09 -10.63
CA THR A 122 19.42 -1.73 -10.19
C THR A 122 17.95 -1.35 -10.33
N TRP A 123 17.10 -2.23 -10.88
CA TRP A 123 15.69 -1.95 -11.13
C TRP A 123 14.81 -2.71 -10.15
N LEU A 124 13.86 -1.99 -9.55
CA LEU A 124 12.83 -2.53 -8.69
C LEU A 124 11.46 -2.35 -9.34
N HIS A 125 10.79 -3.46 -9.59
CA HIS A 125 9.41 -3.49 -10.01
C HIS A 125 8.48 -3.52 -8.81
N LEU A 126 7.54 -2.60 -8.78
CA LEU A 126 6.47 -2.53 -7.80
C LEU A 126 5.15 -2.79 -8.52
N LEU A 127 4.57 -3.96 -8.26
CA LEU A 127 3.23 -4.28 -8.75
C LEU A 127 2.20 -3.86 -7.71
N LEU A 128 1.38 -2.88 -8.07
CA LEU A 128 0.22 -2.47 -7.30
C LEU A 128 -0.90 -3.47 -7.60
N ARG A 129 -1.28 -4.25 -6.60
CA ARG A 129 -2.48 -5.11 -6.71
C ARG A 129 -3.71 -4.21 -6.88
N GLU A 130 -4.55 -4.51 -7.87
CA GLU A 130 -5.90 -3.95 -7.95
C GLU A 130 -6.64 -4.34 -6.66
N PHE A 131 -6.90 -3.37 -5.78
CA PHE A 131 -7.73 -3.57 -4.58
C PHE A 131 -9.23 -3.46 -4.91
N GLN A 132 -9.62 -3.74 -6.15
CA GLN A 132 -11.00 -4.02 -6.48
C GLN A 132 -11.09 -5.53 -6.72
N PRO A 133 -11.63 -6.32 -5.79
CA PRO A 133 -12.14 -7.63 -6.16
C PRO A 133 -13.11 -7.39 -7.31
N ARG A 134 -12.79 -7.90 -8.50
CA ARG A 134 -13.75 -7.99 -9.60
C ARG A 134 -14.82 -8.96 -9.13
N PHE A 135 -15.81 -8.46 -8.40
CA PHE A 135 -17.07 -9.16 -8.31
C PHE A 135 -17.52 -9.25 -9.76
N HIS A 136 -17.61 -10.47 -10.29
CA HIS A 136 -18.27 -10.69 -11.57
C HIS A 136 -19.69 -10.17 -11.40
N SER A 137 -19.94 -8.90 -11.72
CA SER A 137 -21.29 -8.48 -12.04
C SER A 137 -21.65 -9.31 -13.25
N THR A 138 -22.64 -10.18 -13.08
CA THR A 138 -23.32 -10.84 -14.18
C THR A 138 -24.06 -9.78 -14.98
N ASP A 139 -23.33 -8.92 -15.68
CA ASP A 139 -23.88 -8.07 -16.74
C ASP A 139 -23.91 -8.90 -18.02
N ARG A 140 -24.83 -9.87 -18.01
CA ARG A 140 -25.55 -10.19 -19.23
C ARG A 140 -26.17 -8.87 -19.69
N TYR A 141 -26.00 -8.54 -20.97
CA TYR A 141 -26.37 -7.27 -21.62
C TYR A 141 -25.27 -6.18 -21.67
N ARG A 142 -24.28 -6.39 -22.54
CA ARG A 142 -24.04 -5.52 -23.71
C ARG A 142 -23.03 -6.17 -24.64
N LYS A 143 -23.56 -6.70 -25.75
CA LYS A 143 -22.77 -6.96 -26.95
C LYS A 143 -22.56 -5.62 -27.65
N VAL A 144 -21.33 -5.08 -27.58
CA VAL A 144 -20.81 -4.12 -28.56
C VAL A 144 -19.36 -4.49 -28.83
N GLU A 145 -19.21 -5.20 -29.95
CA GLU A 145 -18.21 -5.01 -31.00
C GLU A 145 -16.76 -4.65 -30.62
N SER A 146 -15.89 -5.60 -30.96
CA SER A 146 -14.47 -5.53 -31.28
C SER A 146 -13.82 -4.14 -31.35
N GLY A 147 -12.93 -3.88 -30.39
CA GLY A 147 -11.89 -2.85 -30.46
C GLY A 147 -10.97 -3.05 -29.27
N SER A 148 -9.76 -3.55 -29.53
CA SER A 148 -8.67 -3.84 -28.56
C SER A 148 -8.89 -3.26 -27.16
N SER A 149 -9.41 -4.07 -26.24
CA SER A 149 -9.37 -3.73 -24.83
C SER A 149 -7.91 -3.79 -24.42
N ILE A 150 -7.24 -2.64 -24.40
CA ILE A 150 -6.01 -2.47 -23.62
C ILE A 150 -6.40 -2.98 -22.23
N PRO A 151 -5.78 -4.07 -21.73
CA PRO A 151 -6.10 -4.56 -20.41
C PRO A 151 -5.87 -3.40 -19.45
N VAL A 152 -6.92 -3.02 -18.72
CA VAL A 152 -6.91 -2.01 -17.65
C VAL A 152 -5.57 -2.11 -16.94
N ALA A 153 -4.76 -1.05 -17.08
CA ALA A 153 -3.34 -1.09 -16.81
C ALA A 153 -3.09 -1.52 -15.35
N GLN A 154 -2.61 -2.74 -15.19
CA GLN A 154 -2.04 -3.20 -13.93
C GLN A 154 -1.01 -2.16 -13.48
N GLY A 155 -1.26 -1.49 -12.36
CA GLY A 155 -0.38 -0.44 -11.87
C GLY A 155 1.01 -1.02 -11.60
N ARG A 156 1.96 -0.81 -12.51
CA ARG A 156 3.35 -1.25 -12.39
C ARG A 156 4.23 -0.02 -12.35
N TRP A 157 4.98 0.15 -11.27
CA TRP A 157 6.07 1.12 -11.23
C TRP A 157 7.40 0.39 -11.39
N THR A 158 8.30 1.01 -12.15
CA THR A 158 9.69 0.56 -12.27
C THR A 158 10.56 1.69 -11.75
N LEU A 159 11.29 1.40 -10.68
CA LEU A 159 12.21 2.32 -10.03
C LEU A 159 13.63 1.92 -10.39
N GLY A 160 14.40 2.85 -10.92
CA GLY A 160 15.83 2.68 -11.18
C GLY A 160 16.67 3.30 -10.06
N PHE A 161 17.58 2.54 -9.48
CA PHE A 161 18.52 3.01 -8.47
C PHE A 161 19.92 3.23 -9.08
N SER A 162 20.79 3.95 -8.36
CA SER A 162 22.17 4.16 -8.79
C SER A 162 22.93 2.83 -8.82
N ASP A 163 22.74 2.00 -7.79
CA ASP A 163 23.51 0.79 -7.54
C ASP A 163 22.59 -0.36 -7.10
N ALA A 164 23.06 -1.59 -7.31
CA ALA A 164 22.33 -2.80 -6.91
C ALA A 164 22.16 -2.88 -5.38
N ASP A 165 23.16 -2.43 -4.61
CA ASP A 165 23.09 -2.41 -3.15
C ASP A 165 22.03 -1.43 -2.64
N VAL A 166 21.88 -0.28 -3.30
CA VAL A 166 20.84 0.71 -2.97
C VAL A 166 19.45 0.17 -3.33
N CYS A 167 19.33 -0.51 -4.48
CA CYS A 167 18.11 -1.22 -4.88
C CYS A 167 17.72 -2.29 -3.84
N GLN A 168 18.69 -3.11 -3.40
CA GLN A 168 18.50 -4.14 -2.39
C GLN A 168 18.12 -3.55 -1.02
N ALA A 169 18.73 -2.43 -0.62
CA ALA A 169 18.39 -1.72 0.60
C ALA A 169 16.95 -1.17 0.54
N ALA A 170 16.54 -0.58 -0.59
CA ALA A 170 15.18 -0.11 -0.80
C ALA A 170 14.16 -1.26 -0.74
N TYR A 171 14.47 -2.37 -1.43
CA TYR A 171 13.66 -3.60 -1.38
C TYR A 171 13.48 -4.10 0.06
N SER A 172 14.57 -4.21 0.80
CA SER A 172 14.56 -4.67 2.19
C SER A 172 13.74 -3.75 3.10
N ARG A 173 13.82 -2.43 2.88
CA ARG A 173 13.07 -1.45 3.64
C ARG A 173 11.56 -1.53 3.39
N ILE A 174 11.15 -1.74 2.14
CA ILE A 174 9.75 -1.97 1.80
C ILE A 174 9.23 -3.23 2.50
N LEU A 175 9.98 -4.33 2.44
CA LEU A 175 9.58 -5.58 3.10
C LEU A 175 9.50 -5.43 4.62
N GLU A 176 10.42 -4.70 5.24
CA GLU A 176 10.42 -4.44 6.67
C GLU A 176 9.15 -3.72 7.10
N GLU A 177 8.77 -2.63 6.42
CA GLU A 177 7.55 -1.87 6.72
C GLU A 177 6.28 -2.68 6.41
N THR A 178 6.26 -3.46 5.32
CA THR A 178 5.16 -4.39 5.05
C THR A 178 5.03 -5.43 6.16
N ARG A 179 6.14 -5.96 6.69
CA ARG A 179 6.14 -6.91 7.80
C ARG A 179 5.61 -6.27 9.08
N LYS A 180 6.03 -5.04 9.40
CA LYS A 180 5.52 -4.28 10.56
C LYS A 180 4.01 -4.09 10.48
N GLN A 181 3.49 -3.61 9.35
CA GLN A 181 2.06 -3.47 9.12
C GLN A 181 1.33 -4.81 9.30
N ARG A 182 1.88 -5.88 8.71
CA ARG A 182 1.30 -7.22 8.80
C ARG A 182 1.26 -7.75 10.23
N SER A 183 2.37 -7.67 10.96
CA SER A 183 2.44 -8.15 12.35
C SER A 183 1.49 -7.39 13.27
N PHE A 184 1.28 -6.09 13.04
CA PHE A 184 0.30 -5.30 13.78
C PHE A 184 -1.14 -5.75 13.49
N VAL A 185 -1.47 -5.99 12.20
CA VAL A 185 -2.80 -6.51 11.83
C VAL A 185 -3.02 -7.91 12.40
N GLU A 186 -1.99 -8.75 12.38
CA GLU A 186 -2.04 -10.10 12.96
C GLU A 186 -2.28 -10.03 14.48
N SER A 187 -1.57 -9.17 15.22
CA SER A 187 -1.78 -9.03 16.67
C SER A 187 -3.17 -8.52 17.05
N LEU A 188 -3.81 -7.73 16.20
CA LEU A 188 -5.20 -7.30 16.40
C LEU A 188 -6.22 -8.43 16.15
N ILE A 189 -5.92 -9.33 15.21
CA ILE A 189 -6.84 -10.39 14.81
C ILE A 189 -6.66 -11.66 15.66
N THR A 190 -5.47 -11.93 16.18
CA THR A 190 -5.18 -13.14 16.99
C THR A 190 -6.21 -13.38 18.11
N PRO A 191 -6.58 -12.39 18.95
CA PRO A 191 -7.57 -12.61 20.01
C PRO A 191 -8.98 -12.95 19.50
N LEU A 192 -9.29 -12.62 18.24
CA LEU A 192 -10.58 -12.92 17.61
C LEU A 192 -10.62 -14.33 16.99
N LEU A 193 -9.44 -14.92 16.74
CA LEU A 193 -9.30 -16.28 16.22
C LEU A 193 -9.15 -17.29 17.36
N GLU A 194 -8.61 -16.88 18.49
CA GLU A 194 -8.57 -17.64 19.73
C GLU A 194 -9.96 -17.59 20.40
N PHE A 195 -10.87 -18.46 19.96
CA PHE A 195 -12.14 -18.66 20.68
C PHE A 195 -11.86 -19.18 22.10
N PRO A 196 -12.38 -18.54 23.17
CA PRO A 196 -12.44 -19.17 24.48
C PRO A 196 -13.52 -20.25 24.43
N GLY A 197 -13.12 -21.50 24.19
CA GLY A 197 -14.07 -22.60 24.09
C GLY A 197 -13.41 -23.98 24.14
N ASN A 198 -12.97 -24.39 25.33
CA ASN A 198 -13.41 -25.59 26.06
C ASN A 198 -12.37 -25.95 27.14
N ASN A 199 -12.73 -25.71 28.39
CA ASN A 199 -12.40 -26.58 29.53
C ASN A 199 -13.59 -26.56 30.48
#